data_AF-A0A0F9S8H7-F1
#
_entry.id   AF-A0A0F9S8H7-F1
#
_cell.length_a   1.000
_cell.length_b   1.000
_cell.length_c   1.000
_cell.angle_alpha   90.00
_cell.angle_beta   90.00
_cell.angle_gamma   90.00
#
_symmetry.space_group_name_H-M   'P 1'
#
loop_
_entity.id
_entity.type
_entity.pdbx_description
1 polymer ?
#
loop_
_entity_poly.entity_id
_entity_poly.type
_entity_poly.pdbx_seq_one_letter_code
_entity_poly.pdbx_strand_id
1 'polypeptide(L)'
;MVTNEKAAKSPPHNGLIMRSDGRDRYKSEVSAIVFSYRQALGRKKIGKQSYELSFRDFAAILNTTLNPLGMKCSHTTISNWENQIHLPTWHIMYSLSQHAPIGIIRDFALEVFGVLLRRRMHIKEERE
;
A
#
# COMPACT_ATOMS: atom_id res chain seq x y z
N MET A 1 -16.97 29.11 57.25
CA MET A 1 -16.49 27.85 56.66
C MET A 1 -16.46 28.04 55.15
N VAL A 2 -15.27 28.20 54.58
CA VAL A 2 -15.07 28.47 53.14
C VAL A 2 -14.26 27.31 52.58
N THR A 3 -14.83 26.63 51.59
CA THR A 3 -14.22 25.52 50.84
C THR A 3 -13.10 26.06 49.95
N ASN A 4 -11.88 25.57 50.13
CA ASN A 4 -10.76 25.89 49.25
C ASN A 4 -10.39 24.60 48.49
N GLU A 5 -10.95 24.46 47.29
CA GLU A 5 -10.62 23.39 46.36
C GLU A 5 -9.17 23.56 45.87
N LYS A 6 -8.36 22.53 46.11
CA LYS A 6 -7.02 22.41 45.55
C LYS A 6 -7.11 22.31 44.03
N ALA A 7 -6.68 23.37 43.33
CA ALA A 7 -6.40 23.34 41.91
C ALA A 7 -5.25 22.36 41.61
N ALA A 8 -5.59 21.18 41.09
CA ALA A 8 -4.63 20.27 40.47
C ALA A 8 -4.22 20.86 39.10
N LYS A 9 -2.99 21.35 39.00
CA LYS A 9 -2.37 21.67 37.70
C LYS A 9 -2.11 20.36 36.95
N SER A 10 -2.96 20.03 35.98
CA SER A 10 -2.61 19.06 34.94
C SER A 10 -1.47 19.64 34.09
N PRO A 11 -0.37 18.90 33.85
CA PRO A 11 0.65 19.34 32.90
C PRO A 11 0.06 19.33 31.48
N PRO A 12 0.49 20.24 30.58
CA PRO A 12 0.02 20.22 29.21
C PRO A 12 0.43 18.89 28.58
N HIS A 13 -0.54 18.17 28.03
CA HIS A 13 -0.30 17.12 27.07
C HIS A 13 0.48 17.75 25.90
N ASN A 14 1.81 17.66 25.97
CA ASN A 14 2.64 17.72 24.78
C ASN A 14 2.21 16.51 23.95
N GLY A 15 1.23 16.74 23.08
CA GLY A 15 0.93 15.84 21.98
C GLY A 15 2.24 15.57 21.29
N LEU A 16 2.73 14.35 21.46
CA LEU A 16 3.72 13.77 20.55
C LEU A 16 3.04 13.82 19.18
N ILE A 17 3.24 14.91 18.44
CA ILE A 17 3.07 14.89 17.00
C ILE A 17 4.19 13.97 16.54
N MET A 18 3.92 12.67 16.51
CA MET A 18 4.70 11.74 15.73
C MET A 18 4.64 12.29 14.32
N ARG A 19 5.69 13.02 13.93
CA ARG A 19 6.02 13.24 12.54
C ARG A 19 6.19 11.84 11.97
N SER A 20 5.12 11.29 11.41
CA SER A 20 5.20 10.15 10.50
C SER A 20 6.30 10.53 9.54
N ASP A 21 7.44 9.86 9.66
CA ASP A 21 8.55 10.01 8.74
C ASP A 21 7.94 9.88 7.34
N GLY A 22 8.22 10.82 6.45
CA GLY A 22 7.63 10.83 5.11
C GLY A 22 7.80 9.50 4.39
N ARG A 23 8.74 8.65 4.83
CA ARG A 23 8.92 7.26 4.40
C ARG A 23 7.74 6.33 4.68
N ASP A 24 7.02 6.50 5.77
CA ASP A 24 5.90 5.63 6.18
C ASP A 24 4.59 5.97 5.44
N ARG A 25 4.40 7.23 5.05
CA ARG A 25 3.19 7.66 4.30
C ARG A 25 3.03 6.90 2.99
N TYR A 26 4.12 6.70 2.25
CA TYR A 26 4.10 5.98 0.97
C TYR A 26 3.77 4.50 1.14
N LYS A 27 4.18 3.89 2.27
CA LYS A 27 3.83 2.50 2.59
C LYS A 27 2.35 2.37 2.89
N SER A 28 1.78 3.32 3.65
CA SER A 28 0.35 3.37 3.93
C SER A 28 -0.48 3.56 2.66
N GLU A 29 -0.09 4.49 1.78
CA GLU A 29 -0.76 4.69 0.48
C GLU A 29 -0.73 3.43 -0.39
N VAL A 30 0.45 2.80 -0.55
CA VAL A 30 0.57 1.57 -1.33
C VAL A 30 -0.26 0.44 -0.71
N SER A 31 -0.23 0.29 0.61
CA SER A 31 -1.04 -0.69 1.33
C SER A 31 -2.53 -0.52 1.03
N ALA A 32 -3.03 0.73 1.07
CA ALA A 32 -4.43 1.03 0.75
C ALA A 32 -4.77 0.69 -0.72
N ILE A 33 -3.88 1.00 -1.67
CA ILE A 33 -4.09 0.67 -3.09
C ILE A 33 -4.13 -0.86 -3.29
N VAL A 34 -3.17 -1.60 -2.71
CA VAL A 34 -3.13 -3.07 -2.80
C VAL A 34 -4.41 -3.68 -2.25
N PHE A 35 -4.84 -3.24 -1.07
CA PHE A 35 -6.08 -3.70 -0.45
C PHE A 35 -7.29 -3.41 -1.36
N SER A 36 -7.47 -2.16 -1.79
CA SER A 36 -8.62 -1.76 -2.62
C SER A 36 -8.70 -2.54 -3.93
N TYR A 37 -7.58 -2.70 -4.64
CA TYR A 37 -7.57 -3.43 -5.91
C TYR A 37 -7.78 -4.94 -5.73
N ARG A 38 -7.29 -5.53 -4.64
CA ARG A 38 -7.57 -6.93 -4.29
C ARG A 38 -9.06 -7.16 -4.01
N GLN A 39 -9.74 -6.19 -3.41
CA GLN A 39 -11.19 -6.22 -3.23
C GLN A 39 -11.96 -5.97 -4.54
N ALA A 40 -11.48 -5.04 -5.38
CA ALA A 40 -12.15 -4.62 -6.61
C ALA A 40 -12.07 -5.65 -7.76
N LEU A 41 -10.99 -6.44 -7.82
CA LEU A 41 -10.82 -7.56 -8.77
C LEU A 41 -11.83 -8.69 -8.57
N GLY A 42 -12.67 -8.55 -7.56
CA GLY A 42 -13.85 -9.37 -7.38
C GLY A 42 -13.63 -10.45 -6.34
N ARG A 43 -14.77 -10.95 -5.89
CA ARG A 43 -14.83 -12.06 -4.96
C ARG A 43 -14.82 -13.37 -5.72
N LYS A 44 -14.02 -14.34 -5.28
CA LYS A 44 -14.08 -15.70 -5.82
C LYS A 44 -15.43 -16.30 -5.46
N LYS A 45 -16.25 -16.65 -6.46
CA LYS A 45 -17.51 -17.38 -6.23
C LYS A 45 -17.21 -18.87 -6.19
N ILE A 46 -17.42 -19.50 -5.04
CA ILE A 46 -17.42 -20.96 -4.90
C ILE A 46 -18.83 -21.33 -4.44
N GLY A 47 -19.62 -21.90 -5.34
CA GLY A 47 -21.06 -22.11 -5.11
C GLY A 47 -21.81 -20.78 -4.91
N LYS A 48 -22.56 -20.66 -3.81
CA LYS A 48 -23.33 -19.44 -3.45
C LYS A 48 -22.52 -18.42 -2.64
N GLN A 49 -21.29 -18.75 -2.24
CA GLN A 49 -20.48 -17.89 -1.37
C GLN A 49 -19.47 -17.10 -2.19
N SER A 50 -19.24 -15.87 -1.75
CA SER A 50 -18.41 -14.88 -2.42
C SER A 50 -17.29 -14.50 -1.46
N TYR A 51 -16.08 -14.98 -1.72
CA TYR A 51 -14.92 -14.79 -0.85
C TYR A 51 -14.03 -13.67 -1.36
N GLU A 52 -13.41 -12.91 -0.45
CA GLU A 52 -12.36 -11.97 -0.82
C GLU A 52 -11.23 -12.67 -1.57
N LEU A 53 -10.64 -11.98 -2.54
CA LEU A 53 -9.58 -12.54 -3.34
C LEU A 53 -8.33 -12.75 -2.47
N SER A 54 -7.83 -13.98 -2.42
CA SER A 54 -6.66 -14.29 -1.58
C SER A 54 -5.40 -13.63 -2.15
N PHE A 55 -4.37 -13.42 -1.32
CA PHE A 55 -3.06 -12.95 -1.80
C PHE A 55 -2.47 -13.85 -2.90
N ARG A 56 -2.77 -15.16 -2.85
CA ARG A 56 -2.33 -16.13 -3.86
C ARG A 56 -3.04 -15.91 -5.19
N ASP A 57 -4.36 -15.68 -5.15
CA ASP A 57 -5.13 -15.39 -6.36
C ASP A 57 -4.66 -14.05 -6.97
N PHE A 58 -4.42 -13.02 -6.16
CA PHE A 58 -3.97 -11.72 -6.66
C PHE A 58 -2.58 -11.82 -7.28
N ALA A 59 -1.64 -12.49 -6.62
CA ALA A 59 -0.32 -12.78 -7.18
C ALA A 59 -0.42 -13.57 -8.49
N ALA A 60 -1.32 -14.56 -8.59
CA ALA A 60 -1.53 -15.32 -9.80
C ALA A 60 -2.01 -14.42 -10.95
N ILE A 61 -2.93 -13.48 -10.69
CA ILE A 61 -3.40 -12.51 -11.67
C ILE A 61 -2.25 -11.63 -12.16
N LEU A 62 -1.44 -11.04 -11.26
CA LEU A 62 -0.28 -10.23 -11.67
C LEU A 62 0.74 -11.05 -12.48
N ASN A 63 0.94 -12.31 -12.11
CA ASN A 63 1.87 -13.21 -12.79
C ASN A 63 1.44 -13.60 -14.20
N THR A 64 0.17 -13.43 -14.59
CA THR A 64 -0.24 -13.57 -15.99
C THR A 64 0.48 -12.59 -16.91
N THR A 65 0.82 -11.41 -16.39
CA THR A 65 1.59 -10.38 -17.11
C THR A 65 3.10 -10.49 -16.85
N LEU A 66 3.51 -10.84 -15.63
CA LEU A 66 4.93 -10.86 -15.25
C LEU A 66 5.71 -12.08 -15.76
N ASN A 67 5.09 -13.26 -15.81
CA ASN A 67 5.78 -14.51 -16.17
C ASN A 67 6.41 -14.48 -17.57
N PRO A 68 5.74 -13.99 -18.63
CA PRO A 68 6.35 -13.88 -19.96
C PRO A 68 7.59 -12.98 -20.01
N LEU A 69 7.73 -12.07 -19.04
CA LEU A 69 8.85 -11.14 -18.90
C LEU A 69 9.98 -11.71 -18.02
N GLY A 70 9.89 -12.98 -17.60
CA GLY A 70 10.85 -13.62 -16.69
C GLY A 70 10.77 -13.11 -15.24
N MET A 71 9.71 -12.41 -14.87
CA MET A 71 9.49 -11.90 -13.52
C MET A 71 8.40 -12.69 -12.81
N LYS A 72 8.39 -12.64 -11.48
CA LYS A 72 7.34 -13.23 -10.66
C LYS A 72 7.08 -12.42 -9.40
N CYS A 73 5.84 -12.44 -8.95
CA CYS A 73 5.41 -11.92 -7.67
C CYS A 73 4.82 -13.06 -6.83
N SER A 74 5.24 -13.19 -5.58
CA SER A 74 4.70 -14.21 -4.67
C SER A 74 3.56 -13.63 -3.82
N HIS A 75 2.67 -14.50 -3.32
CA HIS A 75 1.64 -14.08 -2.36
C HIS A 75 2.23 -13.44 -1.09
N THR A 76 3.40 -13.89 -0.63
CA THR A 76 4.15 -13.26 0.47
C THR A 76 4.60 -11.86 0.11
N THR A 77 5.03 -11.64 -1.12
CA THR A 77 5.41 -10.32 -1.63
C THR A 77 4.22 -9.35 -1.60
N ILE A 78 3.04 -9.80 -2.05
CA ILE A 78 1.80 -9.01 -1.96
C ILE A 78 1.45 -8.70 -0.50
N SER A 79 1.48 -9.71 0.37
CA SER A 79 1.21 -9.54 1.80
C SER A 79 2.14 -8.51 2.43
N ASN A 80 3.43 -8.50 2.05
CA ASN A 80 4.39 -7.51 2.55
C ASN A 80 4.07 -6.08 2.09
N TRP A 81 3.48 -5.91 0.91
CA TRP A 81 3.03 -4.61 0.41
C TRP A 81 1.79 -4.13 1.17
N GLU A 82 0.79 -5.00 1.35
CA GLU A 82 -0.43 -4.68 2.07
C GLU A 82 -0.17 -4.44 3.57
N ASN A 83 0.75 -5.18 4.18
CA ASN A 83 1.13 -5.02 5.59
C ASN A 83 2.21 -3.95 5.83
N GLN A 84 2.51 -3.10 4.84
CA GLN A 84 3.44 -1.96 4.99
C GLN A 84 4.89 -2.35 5.34
N ILE A 85 5.26 -3.63 5.15
CA ILE A 85 6.59 -4.16 5.45
C ILE A 85 7.59 -3.62 4.42
N HIS A 86 7.31 -3.86 3.14
CA HIS A 86 8.14 -3.42 2.03
C HIS A 86 7.29 -2.80 0.93
N LEU A 87 7.87 -1.83 0.21
CA LEU A 87 7.25 -1.29 -0.99
C LEU A 87 7.50 -2.21 -2.19
N PRO A 88 6.59 -2.22 -3.18
CA PRO A 88 6.85 -2.81 -4.48
C PRO A 88 8.09 -2.22 -5.12
N THR A 89 8.80 -3.05 -5.89
CA THR A 89 9.92 -2.54 -6.67
C THR A 89 9.40 -1.73 -7.83
N TRP A 90 10.13 -0.65 -8.15
CA TRP A 90 9.85 0.21 -9.31
C TRP A 90 9.72 -0.61 -10.60
N HIS A 91 10.60 -1.59 -10.79
CA HIS A 91 10.65 -2.39 -12.01
C HIS A 91 9.39 -3.26 -12.18
N ILE A 92 8.87 -3.88 -11.12
CA ILE A 92 7.62 -4.68 -11.20
C ILE A 92 6.45 -3.78 -11.62
N MET A 93 6.29 -2.62 -10.97
CA MET A 93 5.17 -1.71 -11.24
C MET A 93 5.28 -1.06 -12.61
N TYR A 94 6.49 -0.70 -13.03
CA TYR A 94 6.75 -0.24 -14.40
C TYR A 94 6.33 -1.30 -15.42
N SER A 95 6.83 -2.53 -15.28
CA SER A 95 6.53 -3.60 -16.23
C SER A 95 5.04 -3.94 -16.29
N LEU A 96 4.33 -3.98 -15.16
CA LEU A 96 2.88 -4.13 -15.14
C LEU A 96 2.18 -2.97 -15.88
N SER A 97 2.61 -1.72 -15.65
CA SER A 97 2.00 -0.55 -16.29
C SER A 97 2.15 -0.52 -17.83
N GLN A 98 3.23 -1.13 -18.34
CA GLN A 98 3.55 -1.16 -19.77
C GLN A 98 2.96 -2.38 -20.50
N HIS A 99 2.92 -3.54 -19.84
CA HIS A 99 2.60 -4.80 -20.49
C HIS A 99 1.23 -5.38 -20.11
N ALA A 100 0.62 -4.94 -19.01
CA ALA A 100 -0.73 -5.37 -18.68
C ALA A 100 -1.73 -4.81 -19.72
N PRO A 101 -2.74 -5.59 -20.12
CA PRO A 101 -3.84 -5.07 -20.94
C PRO A 101 -4.53 -3.90 -20.22
N ILE A 102 -5.17 -3.02 -20.99
CA ILE A 102 -5.96 -1.92 -20.43
C ILE A 102 -7.01 -2.49 -19.49
N GLY A 103 -7.06 -1.96 -18.27
CA GLY A 103 -7.98 -2.35 -17.22
C GLY A 103 -7.33 -2.37 -15.86
N ILE A 104 -8.03 -2.98 -14.91
CA ILE A 104 -7.78 -2.89 -13.47
C ILE A 104 -6.34 -3.25 -13.04
N ILE A 105 -5.64 -4.15 -13.72
CA ILE A 105 -4.24 -4.48 -13.39
C ILE A 105 -3.28 -3.38 -13.81
N ARG A 106 -3.53 -2.76 -14.96
CA ARG A 106 -2.74 -1.63 -15.43
C ARG A 106 -3.00 -0.40 -14.56
N ASP A 107 -4.25 -0.15 -14.18
CA ASP A 107 -4.64 0.96 -13.31
C ASP A 107 -4.01 0.82 -11.92
N PHE A 108 -4.07 -0.40 -11.33
CA PHE A 108 -3.34 -0.76 -10.12
C PHE A 108 -1.85 -0.40 -10.21
N ALA A 109 -1.20 -0.85 -11.30
CA ALA A 109 0.22 -0.63 -11.48
C ALA A 109 0.56 0.86 -11.62
N LEU A 110 -0.22 1.62 -12.37
CA LEU A 110 -0.03 3.06 -12.57
C LEU A 110 -0.20 3.85 -11.27
N GLU A 111 -1.21 3.53 -10.45
CA GLU A 111 -1.43 4.18 -9.16
C GLU A 111 -0.26 3.95 -8.21
N VAL A 112 0.13 2.68 -8.01
CA VAL A 112 1.30 2.34 -7.16
C VAL A 112 2.57 2.99 -7.72
N PHE A 113 2.77 2.96 -9.03
CA PHE A 113 3.92 3.58 -9.67
C PHE A 113 3.98 5.09 -9.43
N GLY A 114 2.83 5.77 -9.45
CA GLY A 114 2.71 7.18 -9.09
C GLY A 114 3.16 7.47 -7.66
N VAL A 115 2.78 6.62 -6.69
CA VAL A 115 3.26 6.73 -5.29
C VAL A 115 4.78 6.59 -5.22
N LEU A 116 5.34 5.58 -5.90
CA LEU A 116 6.78 5.35 -5.91
C LEU A 116 7.55 6.51 -6.57
N LEU A 117 6.96 7.19 -7.56
CA LEU A 117 7.58 8.31 -8.26
C LEU A 117 7.66 9.51 -7.32
N ARG A 118 6.55 9.84 -6.64
CA ARG A 118 6.54 10.90 -5.60
C ARG A 118 7.58 10.65 -4.52
N ARG A 119 7.71 9.39 -4.06
CA ARG A 119 8.74 9.01 -3.08
C ARG A 119 10.15 9.27 -3.59
N ARG A 120 10.46 8.95 -4.85
CA ARG A 120 11.78 9.20 -5.43
C ARG A 120 12.10 10.69 -5.55
N MET A 121 11.11 11.51 -5.90
CA MET A 121 11.30 12.97 -6.00
C MET A 121 11.57 13.58 -4.63
N HIS A 122 10.79 13.22 -3.60
CA HIS A 122 10.99 13.70 -2.23
C HIS A 122 12.36 13.32 -1.66
N ILE A 123 12.85 12.10 -1.93
CA ILE A 123 14.18 11.66 -1.49
C ILE A 123 15.29 12.47 -2.18
N LYS A 124 15.08 12.97 -3.40
CA LYS A 124 16.05 13.83 -4.08
C LYS A 124 16.12 15.21 -3.42
N GLU A 125 14.97 15.80 -3.12
CA GLU A 125 14.88 17.11 -2.44
C GLU A 125 15.53 17.10 -1.05
N GLU A 126 15.45 15.99 -0.30
CA GLU A 126 16.11 15.87 1.02
C GLU A 126 17.64 15.73 0.95
N ARG A 127 18.22 15.49 -0.24
CA ARG A 127 19.65 15.29 -0.44
C ARG A 127 20.38 16.51 -1.01
N GLU A 128 19.64 17.51 -1.45
CA GLU A 128 20.13 18.81 -1.96
C GLU A 128 20.14 19.85 -0.82
#